data_AF-A0A6J4NS72-F1
#
_entry.id   AF-A0A6J4NS72-F1
#
_cell.length_a   1.000
_cell.length_b   1.000
_cell.length_c   1.000
_cell.angle_alpha   90.00
_cell.angle_beta   90.00
_cell.angle_gamma   90.00
#
_symmetry.space_group_name_H-M   'P 1'
#
loop_
_entity.id
_entity.type
_entity.pdbx_description
1 polymer ?
#
loop_
_entity_poly.entity_id
_entity_poly.type
_entity_poly.pdbx_seq_one_letter_code
_entity_poly.pdbx_strand_id
1 'polypeptide(L)'
;FVVSSILEEPLGWNNSTLIQGNVAESVADLKRQPGKDITVIGSDTLAHSLLRDGLLDELRLMVHPVVVGGGKRLFEEGGALMGLELMDSKAFGTGVVSLTYGTAGRGGEG
;
A
#
# COMPACT_ATOMS: atom_id res chain seq x y z
N PHE A 1 5.16 -12.78 -3.95
CA PHE A 1 3.85 -12.71 -4.63
C PHE A 1 3.90 -11.66 -5.72
N VAL A 2 3.20 -11.89 -6.82
CA VAL A 2 3.07 -10.95 -7.94
C VAL A 2 1.58 -10.82 -8.24
N VAL A 3 1.03 -9.61 -8.18
CA VAL A 3 -0.37 -9.35 -8.57
C VAL A 3 -0.38 -8.97 -10.04
N SER A 4 -1.07 -9.72 -10.88
CA SER A 4 -1.20 -9.40 -12.31
C SER A 4 -2.46 -10.00 -12.92
N SER A 5 -3.07 -9.26 -13.84
CA SER A 5 -4.22 -9.72 -14.65
C SER A 5 -3.83 -10.33 -15.99
N ILE A 6 -2.55 -10.26 -16.39
CA ILE A 6 -2.07 -10.65 -17.73
C ILE A 6 -0.96 -11.69 -17.73
N LEU A 7 -0.32 -11.93 -16.58
CA LEU A 7 0.71 -12.96 -16.48
C LEU A 7 0.03 -14.33 -16.32
N GLU A 8 0.71 -15.37 -16.78
CA GLU A 8 0.29 -16.77 -16.59
C GLU A 8 1.43 -17.55 -15.91
N GLU A 9 1.08 -18.66 -15.25
CA GLU A 9 2.08 -19.59 -14.71
C GLU A 9 2.67 -20.50 -15.80
N PRO A 10 3.92 -20.97 -15.64
CA PRO A 10 4.83 -20.69 -14.54
C PRO A 10 5.52 -19.32 -14.68
N LEU A 11 5.70 -18.64 -13.55
CA LEU A 11 6.53 -17.45 -13.51
C LEU A 11 8.01 -17.83 -13.64
N GLY A 12 8.76 -17.09 -14.47
CA GLY A 12 10.20 -17.31 -14.66
C GLY A 12 11.09 -16.87 -13.50
N TRP A 13 10.51 -16.40 -12.39
CA TRP A 13 11.24 -15.90 -11.22
C TRP A 13 11.14 -16.88 -10.05
N ASN A 14 12.28 -17.16 -9.41
CA ASN A 14 12.32 -18.00 -8.22
C ASN A 14 11.57 -17.34 -7.04
N ASN A 15 10.91 -18.16 -6.22
CA ASN A 15 10.14 -17.74 -5.05
C ASN A 15 9.03 -16.72 -5.37
N SER A 16 8.45 -16.83 -6.57
CA SER A 16 7.31 -16.01 -6.98
C SER A 16 6.04 -16.86 -7.02
N THR A 17 4.93 -16.24 -6.65
CA THR A 17 3.59 -16.83 -6.65
C THR A 17 2.67 -15.81 -7.26
N LEU A 18 1.97 -16.18 -8.32
CA LEU A 18 1.05 -15.28 -9.01
C LEU A 18 -0.27 -15.20 -8.24
N ILE A 19 -0.76 -13.97 -8.02
CA ILE A 19 -2.11 -13.70 -7.52
C ILE A 19 -2.91 -13.11 -8.69
N GLN A 20 -3.93 -13.82 -9.14
CA GLN A 20 -4.88 -13.37 -10.16
C GLN A 20 -6.29 -13.27 -9.58
N GLY A 21 -7.08 -12.29 -10.05
CA GLY A 21 -8.46 -12.14 -9.62
C GLY A 21 -8.61 -11.37 -8.30
N ASN A 22 -9.22 -11.98 -7.29
CA ASN A 22 -9.59 -11.31 -6.04
C ASN A 22 -8.37 -11.10 -5.12
N VAL A 23 -7.72 -9.96 -5.31
CA VAL A 23 -6.52 -9.58 -4.55
C VAL A 23 -6.83 -9.37 -3.07
N ALA A 24 -7.98 -8.78 -2.73
CA ALA A 24 -8.36 -8.49 -1.35
C ALA A 24 -8.47 -9.79 -0.53
N GLU A 25 -9.14 -10.80 -1.08
CA GLU A 25 -9.26 -12.12 -0.45
C GLU A 25 -7.91 -12.80 -0.30
N SER A 26 -7.10 -12.80 -1.36
CA SER A 26 -5.76 -13.40 -1.32
C SER A 26 -4.86 -12.73 -0.28
N VAL A 27 -4.91 -11.40 -0.16
CA VAL A 27 -4.15 -10.67 0.86
C VAL A 27 -4.71 -10.93 2.26
N ALA A 28 -6.03 -11.01 2.43
CA ALA A 28 -6.64 -11.36 3.71
C ALA A 28 -6.24 -12.78 4.16
N ASP A 29 -6.18 -13.74 3.25
CA ASP A 29 -5.67 -15.08 3.51
C ASP A 29 -4.20 -15.08 3.89
N LEU A 30 -3.37 -14.30 3.20
CA LEU A 30 -1.95 -14.17 3.54
C LEU A 30 -1.75 -13.53 4.92
N LYS A 31 -2.54 -12.51 5.28
CA LYS A 31 -2.50 -11.90 6.62
C LYS A 31 -2.87 -12.88 7.74
N ARG A 32 -3.67 -13.93 7.46
CA ARG A 32 -4.03 -14.98 8.42
C ARG A 32 -2.93 -16.04 8.61
N GLN A 33 -2.01 -16.15 7.68
CA GLN A 33 -0.94 -17.15 7.74
C GLN A 33 0.19 -16.70 8.67
N PRO A 34 0.89 -17.63 9.34
CA PRO A 34 2.07 -17.29 10.12
C PRO A 34 3.16 -16.73 9.20
N GLY A 35 3.73 -15.59 9.57
CA GLY A 35 4.71 -14.90 8.73
C GLY A 35 5.23 -13.60 9.34
N LYS A 36 5.94 -12.84 8.51
CA LYS A 36 6.38 -11.47 8.81
C LYS A 36 5.50 -10.47 8.07
N ASP A 37 5.87 -9.20 8.11
CA ASP A 37 5.18 -8.11 7.41
C ASP A 37 5.05 -8.38 5.90
N ILE A 38 3.88 -8.01 5.35
CA ILE A 38 3.61 -8.05 3.92
C ILE A 38 3.82 -6.63 3.38
N THR A 39 4.93 -6.41 2.69
CA THR A 39 5.22 -5.11 2.06
C THR A 39 4.76 -5.06 0.62
N VAL A 40 4.00 -4.03 0.27
CA VAL A 40 3.56 -3.75 -1.10
C VAL A 40 4.50 -2.70 -1.71
N ILE A 41 5.45 -3.14 -2.53
CA ILE A 41 6.37 -2.26 -3.26
C ILE A 41 5.73 -1.94 -4.62
N GLY A 42 4.75 -1.03 -4.60
CA GLY A 42 3.87 -0.77 -5.75
C GLY A 42 2.86 -1.91 -6.02
N SER A 43 1.89 -1.76 -6.92
CA SER A 43 1.45 -0.58 -7.67
C SER A 43 0.63 0.39 -6.79
N ASP A 44 0.63 1.67 -7.15
CA ASP A 44 -0.35 2.67 -6.74
C ASP A 44 -1.79 2.11 -6.71
N THR A 45 -2.23 1.47 -7.79
CA THR A 45 -3.56 0.84 -7.88
C THR A 45 -3.79 -0.22 -6.80
N LEU A 46 -2.77 -1.04 -6.51
CA LEU A 46 -2.86 -2.08 -5.48
C LEU A 46 -2.88 -1.49 -4.08
N ALA A 47 -2.03 -0.49 -3.82
CA ALA A 47 -2.04 0.23 -2.55
C ALA A 47 -3.41 0.89 -2.32
N HIS A 48 -4.01 1.52 -3.34
CA HIS A 48 -5.33 2.13 -3.23
C HIS A 48 -6.43 1.10 -2.97
N SER A 49 -6.40 -0.06 -3.64
CA SER A 49 -7.42 -1.09 -3.42
C SER A 49 -7.32 -1.64 -1.99
N LEU A 50 -6.11 -1.92 -1.50
CA LEU A 50 -5.92 -2.42 -0.13
C LEU A 50 -6.29 -1.38 0.93
N LEU A 51 -6.01 -0.10 0.66
CA LEU A 51 -6.43 1.00 1.51
C LEU A 51 -7.96 1.09 1.59
N ARG A 52 -8.64 1.06 0.44
CA ARG A 52 -10.11 1.09 0.35
C ARG A 52 -10.76 -0.10 1.04
N ASP A 53 -10.17 -1.27 0.90
CA ASP A 53 -10.71 -2.53 1.43
C ASP A 53 -10.34 -2.74 2.92
N GLY A 54 -9.65 -1.77 3.55
CA GLY A 54 -9.28 -1.80 4.97
C GLY A 54 -8.23 -2.85 5.32
N LEU A 55 -7.43 -3.28 4.33
CA LEU A 55 -6.41 -4.31 4.48
C LEU A 55 -5.01 -3.76 4.72
N LEU A 56 -4.84 -2.43 4.59
CA LEU A 56 -3.59 -1.73 4.81
C LEU A 56 -3.50 -1.23 6.26
N ASP A 57 -2.52 -1.74 7.01
CA ASP A 57 -2.30 -1.34 8.41
C ASP A 57 -1.38 -0.11 8.51
N GLU A 58 -0.39 -0.03 7.62
CA GLU A 58 0.65 1.01 7.63
C GLU A 58 0.91 1.57 6.23
N LEU A 59 0.96 2.89 6.12
CA LEU A 59 1.26 3.65 4.91
C LEU A 59 2.61 4.38 5.08
N ARG A 60 3.60 4.00 4.28
CA ARG A 60 4.91 4.67 4.22
C ARG A 60 4.98 5.59 3.00
N LEU A 61 5.16 6.88 3.23
CA LEU A 61 5.26 7.92 2.20
C LEU A 61 6.67 8.50 2.15
N MET A 62 7.25 8.56 0.95
CA MET A 62 8.44 9.37 0.68
C MET A 62 8.04 10.64 -0.07
N VAL A 63 8.20 11.79 0.58
CA VAL A 63 7.96 13.10 0.00
C VAL A 63 9.28 13.62 -0.57
N HIS A 64 9.32 13.78 -1.88
CA HIS A 64 10.47 14.31 -2.59
C HIS A 64 10.34 15.84 -2.78
N PRO A 65 11.43 16.61 -2.65
CA PRO A 65 11.41 18.06 -2.78
C PRO A 65 11.36 18.50 -4.27
N VAL A 66 10.31 18.09 -4.99
CA VAL A 66 10.10 18.39 -6.40
C VAL A 66 8.61 18.62 -6.68
N VAL A 67 8.31 19.55 -7.59
CA VAL A 67 6.97 19.75 -8.12
C VAL A 67 6.88 19.06 -9.48
N VAL A 68 6.09 17.98 -9.57
CA VAL A 68 5.98 17.18 -10.81
C VAL A 68 5.04 17.82 -11.85
N GLY A 69 4.15 18.72 -11.42
CA GLY A 69 3.24 19.46 -12.30
C GLY A 69 2.01 18.67 -12.80
N GLY A 70 2.09 17.33 -12.86
CA GLY A 70 0.96 16.46 -13.22
C GLY A 70 1.34 14.98 -13.16
N GLY A 71 0.36 14.09 -13.34
CA GLY A 71 0.57 12.64 -13.35
C GLY A 71 -0.38 11.90 -12.43
N LYS A 72 -0.06 10.64 -12.15
CA LYS A 72 -0.85 9.78 -11.26
C LYS A 72 -0.84 10.31 -9.83
N ARG A 73 -2.00 10.22 -9.16
CA ARG A 73 -2.17 10.64 -7.77
C ARG A 73 -2.25 9.42 -6.88
N LEU A 74 -1.71 9.54 -5.67
CA LEU A 74 -1.86 8.50 -4.63
C LEU A 74 -3.28 8.50 -4.01
N PHE A 75 -3.98 9.63 -4.09
CA PHE A 75 -5.36 9.74 -3.62
C PHE A 75 -6.18 10.33 -4.75
N GLU A 76 -7.12 9.54 -5.24
CA GLU A 76 -8.03 9.93 -6.29
C GLU A 76 -9.15 10.82 -5.76
N GLU A 77 -9.74 11.61 -6.65
CA GLU A 77 -10.86 12.48 -6.31
C GLU A 77 -12.11 11.64 -5.94
N GLY A 78 -12.82 12.03 -4.88
CA GLY A 78 -13.99 11.28 -4.39
C GLY A 78 -13.66 10.08 -3.51
N GLY A 79 -12.40 9.90 -3.08
CA GLY A 79 -12.02 8.91 -2.09
C GLY A 79 -12.70 9.12 -0.73
N ALA A 80 -12.87 8.05 0.04
CA ALA A 80 -13.41 8.13 1.40
C ALA A 80 -12.45 8.88 2.34
N LEU A 81 -13.01 9.67 3.26
CA LEU A 81 -12.22 10.26 4.34
C LEU A 81 -11.63 9.14 5.20
N MET A 82 -10.31 9.17 5.37
CA MET A 82 -9.59 8.21 6.20
C MET A 82 -8.72 8.95 7.21
N GLY A 83 -8.90 8.61 8.49
CA GLY A 83 -7.99 9.05 9.55
C GLY A 83 -6.67 8.30 9.46
N LEU A 84 -5.57 9.05 9.51
CA LEU A 84 -4.22 8.51 9.58
C LEU A 84 -3.54 9.03 10.84
N GLU A 85 -2.80 8.18 11.53
CA GLU A 85 -2.01 8.53 12.69
C GLU A 85 -0.53 8.52 12.31
N LEU A 86 0.19 9.63 12.52
CA LEU A 86 1.63 9.69 12.26
C LEU A 86 2.37 8.86 13.30
N MET A 87 3.00 7.77 12.88
CA MET A 87 3.76 6.88 13.75
C MET A 87 5.25 7.20 13.75
N ASP A 88 5.80 7.62 12.60
CA ASP A 88 7.21 8.00 12.47
C ASP A 88 7.40 9.08 11.39
N SER A 89 8.39 9.95 11.59
CA SER A 89 8.80 10.95 10.60
C SER A 89 10.30 11.14 10.60
N LYS A 90 10.92 11.13 9.41
CA LYS A 90 12.35 11.31 9.24
C LYS A 90 12.68 12.16 8.03
N ALA A 91 13.38 13.26 8.24
CA ALA A 91 13.99 14.04 7.18
C ALA A 91 15.41 13.52 6.87
N PHE A 92 15.74 13.42 5.59
CA PHE A 92 17.08 13.09 5.12
C PHE A 92 17.83 14.34 4.68
N GLY A 93 19.16 14.32 4.70
CA GLY A 93 20.00 15.44 4.24
C GLY A 93 19.81 15.80 2.75
N THR A 94 19.17 14.93 1.96
CA THR A 94 18.77 15.17 0.57
C THR A 94 17.52 16.04 0.43
N GLY A 95 16.84 16.38 1.52
CA GLY A 95 15.55 17.08 1.53
C GLY A 95 14.34 16.16 1.35
N VAL A 96 14.55 14.85 1.18
CA VAL A 96 13.45 13.85 1.20
C VAL A 96 12.93 13.69 2.64
N VAL A 97 11.62 13.52 2.78
CA VAL A 97 10.98 13.19 4.07
C VAL A 97 10.29 11.84 3.96
N SER A 98 10.62 10.93 4.89
CA SER A 98 9.89 9.68 5.10
C SER A 98 8.86 9.88 6.19
N LEU A 99 7.62 9.48 5.93
CA LEU A 99 6.51 9.51 6.88
C LEU A 99 5.91 8.11 6.96
N THR A 100 5.71 7.61 8.16
CA THR A 100 5.01 6.34 8.42
C THR A 100 3.71 6.65 9.13
N TYR A 101 2.60 6.28 8.53
CA TYR A 101 1.27 6.45 9.08
C TYR A 101 0.63 5.09 9.39
N GLY A 102 -0.02 4.97 10.53
CA GLY A 102 -0.98 3.89 10.80
C GLY A 102 -2.37 4.31 10.34
N THR A 103 -3.21 3.34 9.97
CA THR A 103 -4.63 3.64 9.79
C THR A 103 -5.26 3.85 11.17
N ALA A 104 -5.89 5.02 11.38
CA ALA A 104 -6.61 5.27 12.62
C ALA A 104 -7.77 4.26 12.65
N GLY A 105 -7.77 3.37 13.65
CA GLY A 105 -8.80 2.36 13.77
C GLY A 105 -10.18 2.98 13.62
N ARG A 106 -11.07 2.30 12.90
CA ARG A 106 -12.50 2.64 12.79
C ARG A 106 -13.13 2.48 14.19
N GLY A 107 -12.90 3.44 15.07
CA GLY A 107 -13.15 3.30 16.50
C GLY A 107 -12.81 4.60 17.24
N GLY A 108 -13.70 5.58 17.09
CA GLY A 108 -13.61 6.88 17.73
C GLY A 108 -14.81 7.72 17.35
N GLU A 109 -15.99 7.25 17.75
CA GLU A 109 -17.16 8.11 17.88
C GLU A 109 -16.79 9.27 18.82
N GLY A 110 -16.94 10.50 18.33
CA GLY A 110 -17.04 11.68 19.19
C GLY A 110 -18.48 11.85 19.66
#